data_AF-A0A9D5G9L8-F1
#
_entry.id   AF-A0A9D5G9L8-F1
#
_cell.length_a   1.000
_cell.length_b   1.000
_cell.length_c   1.000
_cell.angle_alpha   90.00
_cell.angle_beta   90.00
_cell.angle_gamma   90.00
#
_symmetry.space_group_name_H-M   'P 1'
#
loop_
_entity.id
_entity.type
_entity.pdbx_description
1 polymer ?
#
loop_
_entity_poly.entity_id
_entity_poly.type
_entity_poly.pdbx_seq_one_letter_code
_entity_poly.pdbx_strand_id
1 'polypeptide(L)'
;MADFRQKHAPSASPEPSGGPKKLPGITHIIAVGSGKGGVGKSTVSVNLAFALQQGGNRIGLVDADVLGPSIPVMLGLPIGQPPAMAADGKIIPADRHGLKVMSMGMLTGDDKPAILRGPMVSKYLRLFIDTVQWGTLDYLILDLPPGTGDTQLTLAQSFPLSGAIIVTTPQEVSLKIARRGLRMFESVHVSILGIIENMSTFTCPHCEKNTDIFGHGGGEKMSREFGVPFLGTIPLNAQIVTGGDQGHPIVLEKPASLAARTYIAIAAELAGRLEERKPTALQPFTWTWETGGGEPAWVPSAIEPSGSHTTAIGLRRRDARTLSTLWEDGRETDVDVRDLRLACHCAGCVEEMSGRALLDPKSVRPDVAPRTITSVGNYAIAIDWNDGHNTGICSFEQLRALGDRAAAGVVEHV
;
A
#
# COMPACT_ATOMS: atom_id res chain seq x y z
N MET A 1 -26.38 44.40 30.11
CA MET A 1 -25.81 44.72 28.79
C MET A 1 -24.34 45.02 28.99
N ALA A 2 -23.48 44.03 28.75
CA ALA A 2 -22.02 44.19 28.76
C ALA A 2 -21.46 43.37 27.58
N ASP A 3 -20.69 44.05 26.76
CA ASP A 3 -20.29 43.73 25.40
C ASP A 3 -19.08 42.78 25.40
N PHE A 4 -19.24 41.55 24.90
CA PHE A 4 -18.16 40.57 24.78
C PHE A 4 -17.57 40.62 23.37
N ARG A 5 -16.53 41.44 23.18
CA ARG A 5 -15.67 41.40 21.98
C ARG A 5 -14.75 40.19 22.02
N GLN A 6 -15.08 39.18 21.22
CA GLN A 6 -14.31 37.97 21.01
C GLN A 6 -13.11 38.24 20.08
N LYS A 7 -11.90 38.35 20.65
CA LYS A 7 -10.65 38.42 19.88
C LYS A 7 -10.44 37.09 19.14
N HIS A 8 -10.49 37.11 17.82
CA HIS A 8 -10.13 35.98 16.96
C HIS A 8 -8.62 35.73 17.04
N ALA A 9 -8.23 34.53 17.47
CA ALA A 9 -6.86 34.03 17.31
C ALA A 9 -6.62 33.65 15.84
N PRO A 10 -5.41 33.85 15.29
CA PRO A 10 -5.11 33.51 13.91
C PRO A 10 -5.19 31.99 13.72
N SER A 11 -5.98 31.56 12.73
CA SER A 11 -6.07 30.16 12.31
C SER A 11 -4.72 29.70 11.75
N ALA A 12 -4.06 28.77 12.41
CA ALA A 12 -2.91 28.08 11.85
C ALA A 12 -3.36 27.25 10.63
N SER A 13 -2.81 27.58 9.46
CA SER A 13 -2.97 26.80 8.24
C SER A 13 -2.31 25.42 8.42
N PRO A 14 -2.95 24.31 8.00
CA PRO A 14 -2.33 23.00 8.07
C PRO A 14 -1.15 22.94 7.08
N GLU A 15 0.02 22.52 7.58
CA GLU A 15 1.20 22.29 6.74
C GLU A 15 0.95 21.19 5.68
N PRO A 16 1.55 21.30 4.49
CA PRO A 16 1.34 20.35 3.39
C PRO A 16 1.87 18.96 3.76
N SER A 17 1.00 17.96 3.69
CA SER A 17 1.36 16.55 3.84
C SER A 17 2.19 16.09 2.63
N GLY A 18 3.51 16.07 2.77
CA GLY A 18 4.41 15.50 1.77
C GLY A 18 4.07 14.04 1.46
N GLY A 19 4.19 13.67 0.18
CA GLY A 19 3.98 12.29 -0.29
C GLY A 19 4.94 11.27 0.36
N PRO A 20 4.65 9.97 0.20
CA PRO A 20 5.37 8.89 0.87
C PRO A 20 6.87 8.89 0.51
N LYS A 21 7.72 9.21 1.49
CA LYS A 21 9.18 9.04 1.38
C LYS A 21 9.54 7.56 1.51
N LYS A 22 10.56 7.10 0.77
CA LYS A 22 11.13 5.76 0.93
C LYS A 22 11.65 5.60 2.37
N LEU A 23 11.26 4.53 3.04
CA LEU A 23 11.68 4.30 4.43
C LEU A 23 13.15 3.89 4.45
N PRO A 24 14.03 4.69 5.06
CA PRO A 24 15.45 4.37 5.08
C PRO A 24 15.66 3.05 5.82
N GLY A 25 16.34 2.11 5.16
CA GLY A 25 16.68 0.79 5.73
C GLY A 25 15.70 -0.34 5.43
N ILE A 26 14.60 -0.11 4.72
CA ILE A 26 13.63 -1.16 4.35
C ILE A 26 13.69 -1.43 2.84
N THR A 27 13.99 -2.67 2.44
CA THR A 27 14.10 -3.05 1.02
C THR A 27 12.72 -3.22 0.37
N HIS A 28 11.83 -4.02 0.96
CA HIS A 28 10.49 -4.27 0.45
C HIS A 28 9.39 -4.02 1.48
N ILE A 29 8.29 -3.39 1.05
CA ILE A 29 7.07 -3.23 1.86
C ILE A 29 5.94 -3.99 1.16
N ILE A 30 5.40 -5.01 1.83
CA ILE A 30 4.38 -5.91 1.25
C ILE A 30 3.08 -5.73 2.03
N ALA A 31 2.02 -5.37 1.32
CA ALA A 31 0.68 -5.38 1.90
C ALA A 31 0.06 -6.78 1.82
N VAL A 32 -0.56 -7.25 2.90
CA VAL A 32 -1.37 -8.47 2.91
C VAL A 32 -2.83 -8.04 3.11
N GLY A 33 -3.63 -8.21 2.06
CA GLY A 33 -5.03 -7.82 2.03
C GLY A 33 -5.98 -9.02 1.94
N SER A 34 -7.22 -8.81 2.35
CA SER A 34 -8.31 -9.77 2.13
C SER A 34 -9.63 -9.07 1.87
N GLY A 35 -10.45 -9.65 1.00
CA GLY A 35 -11.77 -9.11 0.72
C GLY A 35 -12.74 -9.20 1.90
N LYS A 36 -12.65 -10.26 2.72
CA LYS A 36 -13.52 -10.46 3.88
C LYS A 36 -12.74 -10.75 5.16
N GLY A 37 -13.38 -10.55 6.31
CA GLY A 37 -12.91 -11.03 7.60
C GLY A 37 -12.97 -12.56 7.69
N GLY A 38 -12.08 -13.16 8.49
CA GLY A 38 -12.09 -14.59 8.77
C GLY A 38 -11.48 -15.50 7.69
N VAL A 39 -10.84 -14.98 6.64
CA VAL A 39 -10.08 -15.81 5.67
C VAL A 39 -8.72 -16.30 6.21
N GLY A 40 -8.34 -15.89 7.41
CA GLY A 40 -7.03 -16.21 8.01
C GLY A 40 -5.88 -15.31 7.53
N LYS A 41 -6.17 -14.10 7.05
CA LYS A 41 -5.17 -13.11 6.58
C LYS A 41 -4.02 -12.91 7.57
N SER A 42 -4.31 -12.59 8.84
CA SER A 42 -3.29 -12.36 9.86
C SER A 42 -2.48 -13.62 10.18
N THR A 43 -3.12 -14.80 10.18
CA THR A 43 -2.44 -16.09 10.31
C THR A 43 -1.45 -16.32 9.16
N VAL A 44 -1.85 -15.95 7.93
CA VAL A 44 -0.98 -16.01 6.76
C VAL A 44 0.16 -15.00 6.91
N SER A 45 -0.10 -13.75 7.30
CA SER A 45 0.91 -12.71 7.52
C SER A 45 2.00 -13.15 8.51
N VAL A 46 1.62 -13.71 9.65
CA VAL A 46 2.56 -14.19 10.68
C VAL A 46 3.40 -15.36 10.17
N ASN A 47 2.78 -16.39 9.60
CA ASN A 47 3.53 -17.57 9.14
C ASN A 47 4.38 -17.28 7.91
N LEU A 48 3.92 -16.39 7.02
CA LEU A 48 4.71 -15.90 5.89
C LEU A 48 5.94 -15.12 6.36
N ALA A 49 5.80 -14.28 7.41
CA ALA A 49 6.93 -13.57 8.01
C ALA A 49 8.01 -14.53 8.49
N PHE A 50 7.63 -15.57 9.25
CA PHE A 50 8.60 -16.58 9.72
C PHE A 50 9.16 -17.44 8.59
N ALA A 51 8.36 -17.74 7.55
CA ALA A 51 8.83 -18.49 6.40
C ALA A 51 9.89 -17.70 5.60
N LEU A 52 9.69 -16.39 5.39
CA LEU A 52 10.70 -15.52 4.80
C LEU A 52 11.95 -15.39 5.71
N GLN A 53 11.77 -15.33 7.03
CA GLN A 53 12.87 -15.29 8.00
C GLN A 53 13.73 -16.56 7.96
N GLN A 54 13.14 -17.74 7.75
CA GLN A 54 13.88 -19.00 7.55
C GLN A 54 14.78 -18.97 6.30
N GLY A 55 14.43 -18.14 5.31
CA GLY A 55 15.29 -17.82 4.17
C GLY A 55 16.47 -16.89 4.48
N GLY A 56 16.65 -16.48 5.75
CA GLY A 56 17.75 -15.60 6.19
C GLY A 56 17.40 -14.11 6.19
N ASN A 57 16.14 -13.75 5.92
CA ASN A 57 15.71 -12.37 5.77
C ASN A 57 15.37 -11.70 7.11
N ARG A 58 15.66 -10.40 7.24
CA ARG A 58 15.25 -9.58 8.37
C ARG A 58 13.85 -9.05 8.14
N ILE A 59 12.93 -9.37 9.04
CA ILE A 59 11.50 -9.14 8.84
C ILE A 59 10.95 -8.18 9.90
N GLY A 60 10.15 -7.22 9.44
CA GLY A 60 9.22 -6.47 10.25
C GLY A 60 7.78 -6.86 9.93
N LEU A 61 6.90 -6.84 10.93
CA LEU A 61 5.47 -7.10 10.80
C LEU A 61 4.67 -5.98 11.47
N VAL A 62 3.76 -5.38 10.72
CA VAL A 62 2.83 -4.35 11.22
C VAL A 62 1.42 -4.91 11.17
N ASP A 63 0.75 -4.91 12.30
CA ASP A 63 -0.68 -5.17 12.41
C ASP A 63 -1.46 -3.86 12.24
N ALA A 64 -2.06 -3.69 11.06
CA ALA A 64 -2.85 -2.53 10.71
C ALA A 64 -4.35 -2.74 10.97
N ASP A 65 -4.77 -3.90 11.48
CA ASP A 65 -6.15 -4.17 11.83
C ASP A 65 -6.49 -3.63 13.23
N VAL A 66 -6.77 -2.33 13.27
CA VAL A 66 -7.01 -1.58 14.51
C VAL A 66 -8.23 -2.07 15.30
N LEU A 67 -9.25 -2.60 14.60
CA LEU A 67 -10.52 -2.99 15.22
C LEU A 67 -10.52 -4.42 15.76
N GLY A 68 -9.55 -5.24 15.35
CA GLY A 68 -9.43 -6.63 15.78
C GLY A 68 -7.98 -7.11 15.69
N PRO A 69 -7.05 -6.49 16.44
CA PRO A 69 -5.64 -6.86 16.37
C PRO A 69 -5.48 -8.31 16.82
N SER A 70 -4.91 -9.16 15.96
CA SER A 70 -4.75 -10.59 16.23
C SER A 70 -3.28 -11.01 16.30
N ILE A 71 -2.38 -10.21 15.75
CA ILE A 71 -0.95 -10.53 15.68
C ILE A 71 -0.30 -10.60 17.06
N PRO A 72 -0.59 -9.71 18.04
CA PRO A 72 -0.03 -9.86 19.39
C PRO A 72 -0.34 -11.21 20.02
N VAL A 73 -1.59 -11.68 19.93
CA VAL A 73 -2.01 -13.01 20.41
C VAL A 73 -1.24 -14.12 19.69
N MET A 74 -1.18 -14.06 18.36
CA MET A 74 -0.51 -15.06 17.51
C MET A 74 1.00 -15.16 17.74
N LEU A 75 1.59 -14.21 18.45
CA LEU A 75 3.01 -14.19 18.81
C LEU A 75 3.27 -14.34 20.31
N GLY A 76 2.20 -14.45 21.13
CA GLY A 76 2.30 -14.48 22.58
C GLY A 76 2.84 -13.18 23.18
N LEU A 77 2.55 -12.05 22.54
CA LEU A 77 2.96 -10.71 22.99
C LEU A 77 1.90 -10.09 23.91
N PRO A 78 2.30 -9.30 24.92
CA PRO A 78 1.36 -8.63 25.81
C PRO A 78 0.53 -7.59 25.04
N ILE A 79 -0.78 -7.56 25.31
CA ILE A 79 -1.73 -6.57 24.80
C ILE A 79 -1.85 -5.42 25.80
N GLY A 80 -2.04 -4.19 25.31
CA GLY A 80 -2.23 -3.02 26.16
C GLY A 80 -0.99 -2.56 26.93
N GLN A 81 0.19 -3.07 26.58
CA GLN A 81 1.48 -2.58 27.08
C GLN A 81 2.16 -1.77 25.98
N PRO A 82 2.16 -0.42 26.09
CA PRO A 82 2.81 0.42 25.11
C PRO A 82 4.29 0.07 24.97
N PRO A 83 4.82 0.05 23.74
CA PRO A 83 6.23 -0.22 23.50
C PRO A 83 7.12 0.84 24.15
N ALA A 84 8.34 0.44 24.49
CA ALA A 84 9.34 1.34 25.02
C ALA A 84 9.74 2.41 23.99
N MET A 85 10.16 3.56 24.49
CA MET A 85 10.72 4.65 23.69
C MET A 85 12.24 4.63 23.81
N ALA A 86 12.94 4.75 22.69
CA ALA A 86 14.38 4.95 22.63
C ALA A 86 14.75 6.38 23.07
N ALA A 87 16.03 6.58 23.38
CA ALA A 87 16.55 7.87 23.83
C ALA A 87 16.41 9.00 22.78
N ASP A 88 16.32 8.64 21.49
CA ASP A 88 16.10 9.56 20.38
C ASP A 88 14.60 9.86 20.13
N GLY A 89 13.71 9.35 20.99
CA GLY A 89 12.26 9.53 20.89
C GLY A 89 11.57 8.58 19.91
N LYS A 90 12.27 7.59 19.33
CA LYS A 90 11.65 6.57 18.48
C LYS A 90 11.01 5.44 19.27
N ILE A 91 10.02 4.79 18.69
CA ILE A 91 9.37 3.62 19.27
C ILE A 91 10.24 2.38 19.02
N ILE A 92 10.54 1.62 20.07
CA ILE A 92 11.24 0.33 19.97
C ILE A 92 10.18 -0.75 19.66
N PRO A 93 10.23 -1.41 18.49
CA PRO A 93 9.27 -2.46 18.17
C PRO A 93 9.45 -3.68 19.09
N ALA A 94 8.37 -4.42 19.34
CA ALA A 94 8.47 -5.69 20.03
C ALA A 94 9.33 -6.66 19.20
N ASP A 95 10.13 -7.49 19.86
CA ASP A 95 10.89 -8.55 19.22
C ASP A 95 10.37 -9.91 19.68
N ARG A 96 10.05 -10.77 18.73
CA ARG A 96 9.69 -12.16 19.00
C ARG A 96 10.41 -13.07 18.02
N HIS A 97 11.37 -13.84 18.51
CA HIS A 97 12.19 -14.73 17.67
C HIS A 97 12.91 -13.98 16.53
N GLY A 98 13.35 -12.74 16.77
CA GLY A 98 14.00 -11.91 15.75
C GLY A 98 13.06 -11.31 14.71
N LEU A 99 11.73 -11.51 14.85
CA LEU A 99 10.71 -10.78 14.11
C LEU A 99 10.39 -9.49 14.86
N LYS A 100 10.57 -8.34 14.20
CA LYS A 100 10.18 -7.05 14.76
C LYS A 100 8.69 -6.81 14.51
N VAL A 101 7.96 -6.39 15.53
CA VAL A 101 6.50 -6.31 15.48
C VAL A 101 6.00 -5.00 16.04
N MET A 102 5.03 -4.41 15.35
CA MET A 102 4.20 -3.32 15.86
C MET A 102 2.74 -3.63 15.60
N SER A 103 1.90 -3.40 16.61
CA SER A 103 0.45 -3.57 16.48
C SER A 103 -0.27 -2.45 17.23
N MET A 104 -1.42 -2.05 16.70
CA MET A 104 -2.33 -1.16 17.43
C MET A 104 -2.77 -1.75 18.78
N GLY A 105 -2.92 -3.08 18.88
CA GLY A 105 -3.27 -3.74 20.13
C GLY A 105 -2.23 -3.55 21.25
N MET A 106 -0.99 -3.16 20.93
CA MET A 106 0.01 -2.81 21.94
C MET A 106 -0.22 -1.40 22.50
N LEU A 107 -0.74 -0.48 21.69
CA LEU A 107 -0.99 0.92 22.08
C LEU A 107 -2.33 1.11 22.79
N THR A 108 -3.35 0.37 22.36
CA THR A 108 -4.70 0.44 22.91
C THR A 108 -4.92 -0.77 23.81
N GLY A 109 -5.01 -0.57 25.13
CA GLY A 109 -5.42 -1.64 26.05
C GLY A 109 -6.85 -2.10 25.79
N ASP A 110 -7.14 -3.35 26.16
CA ASP A 110 -8.34 -4.13 25.74
C ASP A 110 -9.72 -3.58 26.18
N ASP A 111 -9.83 -2.44 26.87
CA ASP A 111 -11.06 -2.09 27.61
C ASP A 111 -11.73 -0.78 27.22
N LYS A 112 -11.33 -0.16 26.10
CA LYS A 112 -12.10 0.95 25.53
C LYS A 112 -12.21 0.77 24.02
N PRO A 113 -13.42 0.70 23.43
CA PRO A 113 -13.57 0.87 22.01
C PRO A 113 -13.16 2.30 21.68
N ALA A 114 -11.88 2.51 21.42
CA ALA A 114 -11.40 3.71 20.80
C ALA A 114 -12.07 3.70 19.43
N ILE A 115 -13.17 4.47 19.29
CA ILE A 115 -13.80 4.72 18.00
C ILE A 115 -12.77 5.50 17.18
N LEU A 116 -11.81 4.79 16.61
CA LEU A 116 -10.75 5.32 15.79
C LEU A 116 -11.36 5.59 14.43
N ARG A 117 -11.71 6.85 14.20
CA ARG A 117 -12.15 7.33 12.88
C ARG A 117 -10.99 7.18 11.89
N GLY A 118 -11.28 6.88 10.62
CA GLY A 118 -10.29 6.60 9.56
C GLY A 118 -9.05 7.51 9.51
N PRO A 119 -9.16 8.85 9.73
CA PRO A 119 -8.00 9.73 9.79
C PRO A 119 -6.99 9.40 10.90
N MET A 120 -7.46 8.88 12.04
CA MET A 120 -6.58 8.47 13.14
C MET A 120 -5.84 7.18 12.81
N VAL A 121 -6.50 6.20 12.17
CA VAL A 121 -5.86 4.95 11.71
C VAL A 121 -4.68 5.25 10.79
N SER A 122 -4.88 6.16 9.84
CA SER A 122 -3.82 6.61 8.92
C SER A 122 -2.67 7.28 9.66
N LYS A 123 -2.97 8.10 10.69
CA LYS A 123 -1.95 8.76 11.52
C LYS A 123 -1.11 7.75 12.32
N TYR A 124 -1.74 6.75 12.93
CA TYR A 124 -1.02 5.70 13.67
C TYR A 124 -0.18 4.82 12.75
N LEU A 125 -0.66 4.53 11.54
CA LEU A 125 0.12 3.73 10.61
C LEU A 125 1.31 4.49 10.05
N ARG A 126 1.18 5.81 9.81
CA ARG A 126 2.35 6.66 9.54
C ARG A 126 3.31 6.68 10.71
N LEU A 127 2.83 6.78 11.95
CA LEU A 127 3.66 6.69 13.15
C LEU A 127 4.46 5.36 13.18
N PHE A 128 3.81 4.22 12.94
CA PHE A 128 4.47 2.91 12.92
C PHE A 128 5.56 2.79 11.87
N ILE A 129 5.47 3.61 10.84
CA ILE A 129 6.35 3.53 9.69
C ILE A 129 7.51 4.53 9.85
N ASP A 130 7.21 5.77 10.24
CA ASP A 130 8.19 6.85 10.31
C ASP A 130 8.95 6.92 11.64
N THR A 131 8.31 6.52 12.76
CA THR A 131 8.87 6.74 14.10
C THR A 131 9.30 5.47 14.81
N VAL A 132 9.09 4.30 14.20
CA VAL A 132 9.56 3.02 14.78
C VAL A 132 10.98 2.75 14.35
N GLN A 133 11.78 2.24 15.29
CA GLN A 133 13.18 1.87 15.05
C GLN A 133 13.29 0.48 14.39
N TRP A 134 12.81 0.39 13.15
CA TRP A 134 12.89 -0.85 12.36
C TRP A 134 14.33 -1.30 12.10
N GLY A 135 15.28 -0.36 12.01
CA GLY A 135 16.66 -0.67 11.63
C GLY A 135 16.74 -1.04 10.15
N THR A 136 17.49 -2.10 9.83
CA THR A 136 17.57 -2.62 8.45
C THR A 136 16.70 -3.87 8.32
N LEU A 137 15.77 -3.84 7.37
CA LEU A 137 14.82 -4.92 7.07
C LEU A 137 14.86 -5.24 5.58
N ASP A 138 14.79 -6.53 5.27
CA ASP A 138 14.64 -6.99 3.89
C ASP A 138 13.15 -6.94 3.50
N TYR A 139 12.25 -7.27 4.43
CA TYR A 139 10.81 -7.17 4.23
C TYR A 139 10.10 -6.54 5.43
N LEU A 140 9.15 -5.64 5.14
CA LEU A 140 8.17 -5.13 6.07
C LEU A 140 6.77 -5.56 5.60
N ILE A 141 6.13 -6.44 6.35
CA ILE A 141 4.80 -6.97 6.02
C ILE A 141 3.74 -6.14 6.74
N LEU A 142 2.76 -5.64 6.00
CA LEU A 142 1.63 -4.89 6.52
C LEU A 142 0.36 -5.75 6.47
N ASP A 143 -0.11 -6.19 7.62
CA ASP A 143 -1.37 -6.94 7.75
C ASP A 143 -2.55 -5.96 7.76
N LEU A 144 -3.16 -5.72 6.61
CA LEU A 144 -4.20 -4.69 6.44
C LEU A 144 -5.52 -5.08 7.12
N PRO A 145 -6.38 -4.13 7.53
CA PRO A 145 -7.73 -4.47 8.01
C PRO A 145 -8.54 -5.17 6.91
N PRO A 146 -9.54 -6.04 7.22
CA PRO A 146 -10.33 -6.73 6.20
C PRO A 146 -11.23 -5.78 5.40
N GLY A 147 -11.63 -6.21 4.21
CA GLY A 147 -12.60 -5.48 3.38
C GLY A 147 -11.96 -4.89 2.13
N THR A 148 -12.67 -3.98 1.47
CA THR A 148 -12.18 -3.20 0.32
C THR A 148 -12.57 -1.73 0.48
N GLY A 149 -12.72 -1.29 1.73
CA GLY A 149 -13.16 0.06 2.07
C GLY A 149 -12.01 1.07 2.13
N ASP A 150 -12.36 2.33 2.36
CA ASP A 150 -11.46 3.49 2.28
C ASP A 150 -10.20 3.36 3.15
N THR A 151 -10.26 2.59 4.25
CA THR A 151 -9.08 2.37 5.11
C THR A 151 -7.96 1.61 4.39
N GLN A 152 -8.25 0.50 3.68
CA GLN A 152 -7.21 -0.20 2.92
C GLN A 152 -6.64 0.68 1.81
N LEU A 153 -7.51 1.41 1.11
CA LEU A 153 -7.12 2.33 0.04
C LEU A 153 -6.19 3.43 0.59
N THR A 154 -6.59 4.09 1.67
CA THR A 154 -5.81 5.17 2.29
C THR A 154 -4.43 4.67 2.73
N LEU A 155 -4.34 3.44 3.22
CA LEU A 155 -3.07 2.82 3.60
C LEU A 155 -2.21 2.49 2.39
N ALA A 156 -2.79 1.89 1.36
CA ALA A 156 -2.08 1.58 0.13
C ALA A 156 -1.51 2.85 -0.55
N GLN A 157 -2.23 3.98 -0.46
CA GLN A 157 -1.78 5.27 -0.98
C GLN A 157 -0.74 5.96 -0.08
N SER A 158 -0.76 5.69 1.22
CA SER A 158 0.13 6.33 2.20
C SER A 158 1.53 5.74 2.23
N PHE A 159 1.77 4.59 1.60
CA PHE A 159 3.05 3.89 1.67
C PHE A 159 3.57 3.51 0.28
N PRO A 160 4.90 3.54 0.06
CA PRO A 160 5.51 3.10 -1.19
C PRO A 160 5.59 1.56 -1.22
N LEU A 161 4.43 0.91 -1.39
CA LEU A 161 4.34 -0.56 -1.38
C LEU A 161 5.11 -1.17 -2.56
N SER A 162 5.92 -2.18 -2.28
CA SER A 162 6.54 -3.04 -3.30
C SER A 162 5.49 -3.92 -3.99
N GLY A 163 4.39 -4.23 -3.31
CA GLY A 163 3.24 -4.91 -3.88
C GLY A 163 2.28 -5.43 -2.81
N ALA A 164 1.22 -6.11 -3.24
CA ALA A 164 0.19 -6.66 -2.39
C ALA A 164 -0.03 -8.16 -2.63
N ILE A 165 -0.31 -8.89 -1.56
CA ILE A 165 -0.75 -10.28 -1.58
C ILE A 165 -2.23 -10.31 -1.22
N ILE A 166 -3.01 -11.05 -1.99
CA ILE A 166 -4.44 -11.23 -1.73
C ILE A 166 -4.67 -12.61 -1.10
N VAL A 167 -5.16 -12.61 0.14
CA VAL A 167 -5.57 -13.84 0.84
C VAL A 167 -7.07 -14.06 0.63
N THR A 168 -7.43 -15.25 0.16
CA THR A 168 -8.83 -15.66 -0.04
C THR A 168 -9.06 -17.08 0.46
N THR A 169 -10.31 -17.54 0.41
CA THR A 169 -10.67 -18.95 0.55
C THR A 169 -11.38 -19.43 -0.73
N PRO A 170 -11.50 -20.75 -0.97
CA PRO A 170 -12.08 -21.28 -2.21
C PRO A 170 -13.57 -20.92 -2.43
N GLN A 171 -14.26 -20.44 -1.40
CA GLN A 171 -15.70 -20.13 -1.45
C GLN A 171 -15.99 -18.97 -2.41
N GLU A 172 -16.99 -19.12 -3.28
CA GLU A 172 -17.35 -18.10 -4.28
C GLU A 172 -17.66 -16.72 -3.67
N VAL A 173 -18.24 -16.67 -2.46
CA VAL A 173 -18.50 -15.41 -1.76
C VAL A 173 -17.19 -14.70 -1.39
N SER A 174 -16.17 -15.44 -0.94
CA SER A 174 -14.84 -14.90 -0.66
C SER A 174 -14.19 -14.38 -1.94
N LEU A 175 -14.27 -15.16 -3.03
CA LEU A 175 -13.68 -14.81 -4.32
C LEU A 175 -14.27 -13.51 -4.87
N LYS A 176 -15.61 -13.34 -4.83
CA LYS A 176 -16.25 -12.08 -5.27
C LYS A 176 -15.68 -10.84 -4.54
N ILE A 177 -15.35 -10.96 -3.26
CA ILE A 177 -14.83 -9.82 -2.50
C ILE A 177 -13.32 -9.68 -2.70
N ALA A 178 -12.58 -10.79 -2.84
CA ALA A 178 -11.17 -10.77 -3.23
C ALA A 178 -10.96 -10.08 -4.59
N ARG A 179 -11.85 -10.30 -5.57
CA ARG A 179 -11.86 -9.58 -6.87
C ARG A 179 -11.97 -8.07 -6.70
N ARG A 180 -12.78 -7.59 -5.75
CA ARG A 180 -12.86 -6.16 -5.43
C ARG A 180 -11.58 -5.63 -4.79
N GLY A 181 -10.97 -6.41 -3.89
CA GLY A 181 -9.71 -6.05 -3.25
C GLY A 181 -8.56 -5.94 -4.25
N LEU A 182 -8.50 -6.87 -5.20
CA LEU A 182 -7.55 -6.84 -6.30
C LEU A 182 -7.70 -5.54 -7.12
N ARG A 183 -8.91 -5.22 -7.57
CA ARG A 183 -9.19 -3.98 -8.32
C ARG A 183 -8.89 -2.70 -7.53
N MET A 184 -9.05 -2.73 -6.21
CA MET A 184 -8.69 -1.62 -5.33
C MET A 184 -7.18 -1.38 -5.33
N PHE A 185 -6.35 -2.44 -5.27
CA PHE A 185 -4.89 -2.27 -5.39
C PHE A 185 -4.47 -1.84 -6.79
N GLU A 186 -5.14 -2.34 -7.85
CA GLU A 186 -4.91 -1.87 -9.22
C GLU A 186 -5.23 -0.37 -9.36
N SER A 187 -6.32 0.13 -8.76
CA SER A 187 -6.68 1.55 -8.86
C SER A 187 -5.66 2.49 -8.21
N VAL A 188 -4.84 1.98 -7.28
CA VAL A 188 -3.69 2.70 -6.70
C VAL A 188 -2.33 2.20 -7.22
N HIS A 189 -2.38 1.43 -8.32
CA HIS A 189 -1.25 0.83 -9.05
C HIS A 189 -0.24 0.12 -8.14
N VAL A 190 -0.75 -0.52 -7.09
CA VAL A 190 0.00 -1.47 -6.29
C VAL A 190 -0.06 -2.80 -7.01
N SER A 191 1.10 -3.31 -7.40
CA SER A 191 1.17 -4.59 -8.09
C SER A 191 0.77 -5.74 -7.18
N ILE A 192 -0.03 -6.64 -7.71
CA ILE A 192 -0.40 -7.88 -7.06
C ILE A 192 0.74 -8.88 -7.21
N LEU A 193 1.44 -9.15 -6.10
CA LEU A 193 2.53 -10.14 -6.03
C LEU A 193 1.98 -11.57 -6.12
N GLY A 194 0.73 -11.75 -5.71
CA GLY A 194 -0.04 -12.94 -6.04
C GLY A 194 -1.19 -13.21 -5.10
N ILE A 195 -1.89 -14.30 -5.38
CA ILE A 195 -3.04 -14.78 -4.61
C ILE A 195 -2.60 -16.00 -3.78
N ILE A 196 -2.99 -16.02 -2.50
CA ILE A 196 -2.88 -17.18 -1.62
C ILE A 196 -4.30 -17.67 -1.32
N GLU A 197 -4.57 -18.94 -1.64
CA GLU A 197 -5.81 -19.60 -1.26
C GLU A 197 -5.63 -20.33 0.08
N ASN A 198 -6.20 -19.78 1.14
CA ASN A 198 -6.18 -20.39 2.47
C ASN A 198 -7.36 -21.34 2.67
N MET A 199 -7.20 -22.30 3.58
CA MET A 199 -8.20 -23.32 3.92
C MET A 199 -8.66 -24.15 2.70
N SER A 200 -7.73 -24.49 1.81
CA SER A 200 -8.03 -25.11 0.50
C SER A 200 -8.51 -26.56 0.60
N THR A 201 -7.93 -27.33 1.53
CA THR A 201 -8.17 -28.77 1.66
C THR A 201 -7.94 -29.17 3.12
N PHE A 202 -8.74 -30.10 3.63
CA PHE A 202 -8.55 -30.72 4.93
C PHE A 202 -8.09 -32.17 4.75
N THR A 203 -6.93 -32.53 5.31
CA THR A 203 -6.45 -33.92 5.35
C THR A 203 -6.87 -34.54 6.69
N CYS A 204 -7.69 -35.59 6.64
CA CYS A 204 -8.12 -36.28 7.84
C CYS A 204 -6.93 -36.93 8.56
N PRO A 205 -6.68 -36.62 9.85
CA PRO A 205 -5.54 -37.17 10.58
C PRO A 205 -5.67 -38.67 10.89
N HIS A 206 -6.87 -39.25 10.73
CA HIS A 206 -7.12 -40.67 11.01
C HIS A 206 -7.03 -41.57 9.77
N CYS A 207 -7.39 -41.06 8.59
CA CYS A 207 -7.46 -41.87 7.36
C CYS A 207 -6.74 -41.25 6.16
N GLU A 208 -6.08 -40.10 6.33
CA GLU A 208 -5.28 -39.38 5.33
C GLU A 208 -6.04 -38.94 4.07
N LYS A 209 -7.36 -39.13 4.04
CA LYS A 209 -8.21 -38.65 2.94
C LYS A 209 -8.33 -37.14 2.97
N ASN A 210 -8.20 -36.55 1.79
CA ASN A 210 -8.42 -35.13 1.55
C ASN A 210 -9.90 -34.85 1.33
N THR A 211 -10.39 -33.80 1.98
CA THR A 211 -11.76 -33.28 1.83
C THR A 211 -11.70 -31.77 1.61
N ASP A 212 -12.30 -31.31 0.52
CA ASP A 212 -12.38 -29.88 0.18
C ASP A 212 -13.60 -29.24 0.85
N ILE A 213 -13.49 -28.99 2.17
CA ILE A 213 -14.59 -28.49 3.01
C ILE A 213 -15.22 -27.21 2.45
N PHE A 214 -14.40 -26.34 1.88
CA PHE A 214 -14.82 -25.04 1.37
C PHE A 214 -14.81 -24.94 -0.16
N GLY A 215 -14.60 -26.07 -0.86
CA GLY A 215 -14.24 -26.12 -2.27
C GLY A 215 -12.72 -26.03 -2.47
N HIS A 216 -12.26 -26.00 -3.72
CA HIS A 216 -10.85 -25.93 -4.09
C HIS A 216 -10.66 -25.17 -5.41
N GLY A 217 -9.51 -24.51 -5.58
CA GLY A 217 -9.07 -23.95 -6.87
C GLY A 217 -9.74 -22.63 -7.27
N GLY A 218 -10.48 -22.00 -6.35
CA GLY A 218 -11.13 -20.73 -6.57
C GLY A 218 -10.15 -19.57 -6.77
N GLY A 219 -9.12 -19.52 -5.93
CA GLY A 219 -8.03 -18.55 -6.00
C GLY A 219 -7.14 -18.75 -7.23
N GLU A 220 -6.87 -20.00 -7.62
CA GLU A 220 -6.10 -20.29 -8.83
C GLU A 220 -6.88 -19.88 -10.10
N LYS A 221 -8.20 -20.15 -10.13
CA LYS A 221 -9.07 -19.66 -11.20
C LYS A 221 -9.08 -18.13 -11.26
N MET A 222 -9.16 -17.46 -10.11
CA MET A 222 -9.10 -16.00 -10.03
C MET A 222 -7.75 -15.45 -10.52
N SER A 223 -6.64 -16.13 -10.19
CA SER A 223 -5.31 -15.78 -10.69
C SER A 223 -5.29 -15.78 -12.22
N ARG A 224 -5.82 -16.84 -12.86
CA ARG A 224 -5.93 -16.93 -14.32
C ARG A 224 -6.87 -15.86 -14.91
N GLU A 225 -8.00 -15.58 -14.25
CA GLU A 225 -8.99 -14.59 -14.69
C GLU A 225 -8.42 -13.17 -14.74
N PHE A 226 -7.56 -12.80 -13.77
CA PHE A 226 -6.99 -11.46 -13.64
C PHE A 226 -5.55 -11.35 -14.14
N GLY A 227 -4.95 -12.45 -14.63
CA GLY A 227 -3.56 -12.46 -15.07
C GLY A 227 -2.55 -12.16 -13.95
N VAL A 228 -2.90 -12.47 -12.70
CA VAL A 228 -2.02 -12.24 -11.53
C VAL A 228 -1.42 -13.57 -11.04
N PRO A 229 -0.26 -13.57 -10.38
CA PRO A 229 0.36 -14.81 -9.91
C PRO A 229 -0.49 -15.58 -8.88
N PHE A 230 -0.36 -16.90 -8.89
CA PHE A 230 -0.87 -17.77 -7.83
C PHE A 230 0.30 -18.28 -7.00
N LEU A 231 0.40 -17.87 -5.73
CA LEU A 231 1.53 -18.24 -4.87
C LEU A 231 1.37 -19.62 -4.25
N GLY A 232 0.12 -20.11 -4.15
CA GLY A 232 -0.17 -21.46 -3.69
C GLY A 232 -1.38 -21.57 -2.78
N THR A 233 -1.54 -22.77 -2.23
CA THR A 233 -2.63 -23.13 -1.33
C THR A 233 -2.10 -23.45 0.07
N ILE A 234 -2.90 -23.13 1.08
CA ILE A 234 -2.64 -23.50 2.48
C ILE A 234 -3.77 -24.42 2.96
N PRO A 235 -3.46 -25.62 3.46
CA PRO A 235 -4.47 -26.56 3.91
C PRO A 235 -5.14 -26.07 5.20
N LEU A 236 -6.41 -26.45 5.39
CA LEU A 236 -7.08 -26.30 6.67
C LEU A 236 -6.48 -27.31 7.65
N ASN A 237 -5.72 -26.81 8.62
CA ASN A 237 -4.97 -27.63 9.55
C ASN A 237 -5.16 -27.13 10.99
N ALA A 238 -5.62 -28.01 11.88
CA ALA A 238 -5.88 -27.69 13.29
C ALA A 238 -4.64 -27.17 14.03
N GLN A 239 -3.44 -27.63 13.67
CA GLN A 239 -2.20 -27.19 14.29
C GLN A 239 -1.87 -25.72 13.95
N ILE A 240 -2.32 -25.21 12.80
CA ILE A 240 -2.21 -23.78 12.48
C ILE A 240 -3.07 -22.98 13.45
N VAL A 241 -4.30 -23.44 13.70
CA VAL A 241 -5.27 -22.78 14.59
C VAL A 241 -4.76 -22.80 16.03
N THR A 242 -4.48 -23.98 16.57
CA THR A 242 -3.99 -24.13 17.96
C THR A 242 -2.67 -23.39 18.18
N GLY A 243 -1.76 -23.43 17.20
CA GLY A 243 -0.50 -22.68 17.26
C GLY A 243 -0.74 -21.17 17.29
N GLY A 244 -1.66 -20.66 16.46
CA GLY A 244 -2.05 -19.24 16.48
C GLY A 244 -2.62 -18.80 17.82
N ASP A 245 -3.54 -19.58 18.40
CA ASP A 245 -4.18 -19.22 19.67
C ASP A 245 -3.20 -19.26 20.87
N GLN A 246 -2.14 -20.07 20.77
CA GLN A 246 -1.13 -20.25 21.81
C GLN A 246 0.12 -19.39 21.61
N GLY A 247 0.17 -18.57 20.56
CA GLY A 247 1.35 -17.75 20.25
C GLY A 247 2.54 -18.54 19.69
N HIS A 248 2.31 -19.73 19.13
CA HIS A 248 3.30 -20.65 18.57
C HIS A 248 3.03 -20.91 17.07
N PRO A 249 3.47 -20.02 16.17
CA PRO A 249 3.26 -20.15 14.72
C PRO A 249 3.80 -21.48 14.17
N ILE A 250 3.04 -22.11 13.25
CA ILE A 250 3.34 -23.46 12.76
C ILE A 250 4.72 -23.56 12.08
N VAL A 251 5.15 -22.50 11.42
CA VAL A 251 6.44 -22.45 10.71
C VAL A 251 7.62 -22.54 11.70
N LEU A 252 7.47 -22.00 12.90
CA LEU A 252 8.46 -22.10 13.97
C LEU A 252 8.34 -23.42 14.74
N GLU A 253 7.12 -23.78 15.14
CA GLU A 253 6.88 -24.92 16.02
C GLU A 253 7.10 -26.27 15.32
N LYS A 254 6.68 -26.37 14.05
CA LYS A 254 6.75 -27.61 13.25
C LYS A 254 7.19 -27.33 11.82
N PRO A 255 8.45 -26.89 11.60
CA PRO A 255 8.96 -26.52 10.28
C PRO A 255 8.89 -27.65 9.24
N ALA A 256 8.99 -28.91 9.70
CA ALA A 256 8.85 -30.09 8.85
C ALA A 256 7.40 -30.57 8.66
N SER A 257 6.39 -29.84 9.14
CA SER A 257 4.98 -30.18 8.88
C SER A 257 4.59 -29.83 7.43
N LEU A 258 3.54 -30.47 6.92
CA LEU A 258 3.01 -30.13 5.59
C LEU A 258 2.60 -28.66 5.50
N ALA A 259 1.91 -28.16 6.52
CA ALA A 259 1.48 -26.76 6.60
C ALA A 259 2.66 -25.77 6.63
N ALA A 260 3.72 -26.05 7.40
CA ALA A 260 4.89 -25.18 7.41
C ALA A 260 5.59 -25.16 6.04
N ARG A 261 5.73 -26.34 5.39
CA ARG A 261 6.31 -26.42 4.04
C ARG A 261 5.53 -25.63 3.00
N THR A 262 4.20 -25.56 3.09
CA THR A 262 3.41 -24.73 2.17
C THR A 262 3.72 -23.24 2.35
N TYR A 263 3.87 -22.76 3.59
CA TYR A 263 4.29 -21.37 3.84
C TYR A 263 5.71 -21.08 3.33
N ILE A 264 6.65 -22.01 3.53
CA ILE A 264 8.03 -21.88 3.05
C ILE A 264 8.08 -21.82 1.51
N ALA A 265 7.30 -22.68 0.84
CA ALA A 265 7.19 -22.66 -0.62
C ALA A 265 6.59 -21.34 -1.14
N ILE A 266 5.52 -20.86 -0.51
CA ILE A 266 4.91 -19.55 -0.83
C ILE A 266 5.90 -18.42 -0.63
N ALA A 267 6.69 -18.44 0.45
CA ALA A 267 7.71 -17.45 0.75
C ALA A 267 8.83 -17.44 -0.30
N ALA A 268 9.28 -18.61 -0.74
CA ALA A 268 10.31 -18.73 -1.78
C ALA A 268 9.82 -18.20 -3.13
N GLU A 269 8.59 -18.53 -3.54
CA GLU A 269 7.96 -18.00 -4.76
C GLU A 269 7.81 -16.47 -4.69
N LEU A 270 7.34 -15.95 -3.55
CA LEU A 270 7.22 -14.51 -3.32
C LEU A 270 8.56 -13.79 -3.40
N ALA A 271 9.60 -14.34 -2.76
CA ALA A 271 10.95 -13.77 -2.79
C ALA A 271 11.52 -13.75 -4.21
N GLY A 272 11.44 -14.87 -4.94
CA GLY A 272 11.88 -14.95 -6.33
C GLY A 272 11.21 -13.91 -7.23
N ARG A 273 9.90 -13.71 -7.07
CA ARG A 273 9.16 -12.67 -7.83
C ARG A 273 9.58 -11.24 -7.51
N LEU A 274 9.97 -10.98 -6.26
CA LEU A 274 10.44 -9.66 -5.85
C LEU A 274 11.88 -9.39 -6.33
N GLU A 275 12.69 -10.44 -6.47
CA GLU A 275 14.04 -10.37 -7.06
C GLU A 275 14.02 -10.25 -8.59
N GLU A 276 13.12 -10.96 -9.27
CA GLU A 276 12.91 -10.87 -10.73
C GLU A 276 12.32 -9.52 -11.15
N ARG A 277 11.70 -8.80 -10.20
CA ARG A 277 11.19 -7.45 -10.45
C ARG A 277 12.35 -6.49 -10.63
N LYS A 278 12.44 -5.94 -11.85
CA LYS A 278 13.26 -4.76 -12.09
C LYS A 278 12.83 -3.65 -11.13
N PRO A 279 13.76 -2.94 -10.47
CA PRO A 279 13.42 -1.83 -9.58
C PRO A 279 12.54 -0.83 -10.33
N THR A 280 11.48 -0.32 -9.69
CA THR A 280 10.65 0.76 -10.26
C THR A 280 11.57 1.87 -10.73
N ALA A 281 11.55 2.17 -12.03
CA ALA A 281 12.48 3.11 -12.65
C ALA A 281 12.41 4.51 -12.01
N LEU A 282 11.20 4.95 -11.66
CA LEU A 282 10.97 6.10 -10.80
C LEU A 282 10.98 5.69 -9.32
N GLN A 283 12.05 6.05 -8.62
CA GLN A 283 12.10 5.97 -7.15
C GLN A 283 11.27 7.10 -6.52
N PRO A 284 10.77 6.96 -5.27
CA PRO A 284 10.08 8.04 -4.58
C PRO A 284 10.92 9.33 -4.55
N PHE A 285 10.31 10.47 -4.89
CA PHE A 285 11.00 11.74 -5.06
C PHE A 285 10.18 12.93 -4.53
N THR A 286 10.90 13.98 -4.17
CA THR A 286 10.35 15.33 -3.95
C THR A 286 11.17 16.28 -4.80
N TRP A 287 10.53 16.86 -5.80
CA TRP A 287 11.15 17.69 -6.82
C TRP A 287 10.73 19.14 -6.66
N THR A 288 11.69 20.03 -6.45
CA THR A 288 11.51 21.48 -6.49
C THR A 288 11.59 21.96 -7.95
N TRP A 289 10.44 22.37 -8.50
CA TRP A 289 10.28 22.64 -9.92
C TRP A 289 11.21 23.73 -10.44
N GLU A 290 11.33 24.84 -9.72
CA GLU A 290 12.09 26.01 -10.17
C GLU A 290 13.60 25.72 -10.26
N THR A 291 14.14 25.11 -9.20
CA THR A 291 15.59 24.87 -9.06
C THR A 291 16.05 23.56 -9.69
N GLY A 292 15.14 22.63 -9.99
CA GLY A 292 15.47 21.26 -10.40
C GLY A 292 15.93 20.38 -9.24
N GLY A 293 15.90 20.87 -8.00
CA GLY A 293 16.33 20.11 -6.83
C GLY A 293 15.47 18.86 -6.63
N GLY A 294 16.08 17.67 -6.63
CA GLY A 294 15.34 16.41 -6.46
C GLY A 294 14.53 15.96 -7.69
N GLU A 295 14.87 16.48 -8.88
CA GLU A 295 14.31 15.99 -10.15
C GLU A 295 14.55 14.47 -10.29
N PRO A 296 13.52 13.67 -10.59
CA PRO A 296 13.66 12.23 -10.66
C PRO A 296 14.44 11.79 -11.90
N ALA A 297 14.90 10.54 -11.87
CA ALA A 297 15.71 9.99 -12.96
C ALA A 297 14.91 9.87 -14.26
N TRP A 298 15.59 10.10 -15.39
CA TRP A 298 15.11 9.77 -16.73
C TRP A 298 15.76 8.44 -17.15
N VAL A 299 14.98 7.35 -17.21
CA VAL A 299 15.54 5.99 -17.30
C VAL A 299 15.15 5.25 -18.60
N PRO A 300 15.69 5.64 -19.78
CA PRO A 300 15.40 4.94 -21.05
C PRO A 300 15.74 3.44 -21.05
N SER A 301 16.69 3.01 -20.21
CA SER A 301 17.04 1.60 -20.07
C SER A 301 15.94 0.74 -19.43
N ALA A 302 14.89 1.36 -18.88
CA ALA A 302 13.74 0.68 -18.30
C ALA A 302 12.56 0.55 -19.27
N ILE A 303 12.72 0.94 -20.54
CA ILE A 303 11.69 0.75 -21.57
C ILE A 303 11.55 -0.74 -21.88
N GLU A 304 10.31 -1.23 -21.92
CA GLU A 304 9.97 -2.61 -22.25
C GLU A 304 8.98 -2.64 -23.44
N PRO A 305 9.20 -3.47 -24.47
CA PRO A 305 8.29 -3.56 -25.63
C PRO A 305 6.84 -3.93 -25.27
N SER A 306 6.64 -4.64 -24.17
CA SER A 306 5.33 -4.96 -23.59
C SER A 306 5.10 -4.26 -22.25
N GLY A 307 5.76 -3.12 -22.03
CA GLY A 307 5.67 -2.32 -20.83
C GLY A 307 4.29 -1.68 -20.64
N SER A 308 4.00 -1.30 -19.41
CA SER A 308 2.76 -0.62 -19.05
C SER A 308 2.65 0.75 -19.71
N HIS A 309 1.47 1.05 -20.26
CA HIS A 309 1.16 2.36 -20.86
C HIS A 309 1.01 3.49 -19.83
N THR A 310 0.82 3.16 -18.55
CA THR A 310 0.57 4.12 -17.47
C THR A 310 1.63 4.08 -16.38
N THR A 311 2.72 3.34 -16.59
CA THR A 311 3.87 3.34 -15.67
C THR A 311 4.90 4.35 -16.14
N ALA A 312 5.04 5.43 -15.39
CA ALA A 312 6.08 6.41 -15.65
C ALA A 312 7.45 5.85 -15.21
N ILE A 313 8.44 5.99 -16.09
CA ILE A 313 9.84 5.58 -15.85
C ILE A 313 10.82 6.76 -15.93
N GLY A 314 10.30 7.96 -16.21
CA GLY A 314 11.04 9.20 -16.11
C GLY A 314 10.11 10.41 -16.10
N LEU A 315 10.48 11.43 -15.34
CA LEU A 315 9.83 12.75 -15.35
C LEU A 315 10.93 13.80 -15.45
N ARG A 316 10.72 14.83 -16.27
CA ARG A 316 11.67 15.94 -16.38
C ARG A 316 10.98 17.25 -16.70
N ARG A 317 11.60 18.36 -16.34
CA ARG A 317 11.17 19.69 -16.78
C ARG A 317 11.87 20.00 -18.09
N ARG A 318 11.11 19.99 -19.20
CA ARG A 318 11.67 20.32 -20.52
C ARG A 318 11.91 21.82 -20.66
N ASP A 319 10.97 22.62 -20.17
CA ASP A 319 11.04 24.08 -20.14
C ASP A 319 10.21 24.60 -18.96
N ALA A 320 10.06 25.92 -18.82
CA ALA A 320 9.37 26.53 -17.68
C ALA A 320 7.90 26.08 -17.51
N ARG A 321 7.27 25.57 -18.56
CA ARG A 321 5.84 25.20 -18.59
C ARG A 321 5.59 23.73 -18.92
N THR A 322 6.58 22.99 -19.38
CA THR A 322 6.37 21.63 -19.89
C THR A 322 6.90 20.57 -18.93
N LEU A 323 5.98 19.72 -18.45
CA LEU A 323 6.32 18.46 -17.77
C LEU A 323 6.38 17.35 -18.82
N SER A 324 7.56 16.78 -19.02
CA SER A 324 7.74 15.60 -19.87
C SER A 324 7.74 14.33 -19.02
N THR A 325 7.04 13.30 -19.50
CA THR A 325 7.01 11.97 -18.88
C THR A 325 7.47 10.92 -19.89
N LEU A 326 8.40 10.06 -19.49
CA LEU A 326 8.78 8.85 -20.21
C LEU A 326 8.01 7.67 -19.63
N TRP A 327 7.40 6.87 -20.49
CA TRP A 327 6.57 5.74 -20.14
C TRP A 327 7.28 4.41 -20.38
N GLU A 328 6.92 3.37 -19.63
CA GLU A 328 7.52 2.04 -19.74
C GLU A 328 7.32 1.43 -21.14
N ASP A 329 6.23 1.77 -21.82
CA ASP A 329 5.95 1.45 -23.24
C ASP A 329 6.87 2.18 -24.24
N GLY A 330 7.78 3.02 -23.75
CA GLY A 330 8.75 3.79 -24.53
C GLY A 330 8.20 5.08 -25.13
N ARG A 331 6.93 5.42 -24.94
CA ARG A 331 6.42 6.72 -25.39
C ARG A 331 6.88 7.84 -24.47
N GLU A 332 6.98 9.03 -25.03
CA GLU A 332 7.13 10.27 -24.28
C GLU A 332 5.87 11.10 -24.43
N THR A 333 5.41 11.72 -23.35
CA THR A 333 4.31 12.68 -23.40
C THR A 333 4.68 13.98 -22.72
N ASP A 334 4.16 15.06 -23.28
CA ASP A 334 4.35 16.40 -22.77
C ASP A 334 3.03 17.03 -22.38
N VAL A 335 3.02 17.65 -21.21
CA VAL A 335 1.83 18.32 -20.68
C VAL A 335 2.24 19.71 -20.22
N ASP A 336 1.51 20.74 -20.68
CA ASP A 336 1.64 22.09 -20.12
C ASP A 336 1.14 22.07 -18.67
N VAL A 337 1.94 22.60 -17.76
CA VAL A 337 1.63 22.59 -16.33
C VAL A 337 0.33 23.35 -16.00
N ARG A 338 -0.08 24.32 -16.81
CA ARG A 338 -1.38 24.97 -16.65
C ARG A 338 -2.53 24.05 -17.05
N ASP A 339 -2.39 23.28 -18.11
CA ASP A 339 -3.40 22.29 -18.52
C ASP A 339 -3.53 21.19 -17.47
N LEU A 340 -2.39 20.78 -16.89
CA LEU A 340 -2.37 19.87 -15.74
C LEU A 340 -3.10 20.45 -14.52
N ARG A 341 -2.93 21.74 -14.23
CA ARG A 341 -3.64 22.45 -13.15
C ARG A 341 -5.14 22.56 -13.41
N LEU A 342 -5.53 22.83 -14.66
CA LEU A 342 -6.93 22.94 -15.09
C LEU A 342 -7.65 21.59 -15.05
N ALA A 343 -6.91 20.50 -15.28
CA ALA A 343 -7.41 19.14 -15.19
C ALA A 343 -7.43 18.56 -13.75
N CYS A 344 -7.37 19.40 -12.71
CA CYS A 344 -7.37 18.93 -11.33
C CYS A 344 -8.75 18.33 -10.94
N HIS A 345 -8.75 17.10 -10.41
CA HIS A 345 -9.95 16.36 -10.00
C HIS A 345 -10.14 16.28 -8.48
N CYS A 346 -9.47 17.14 -7.70
CA CYS A 346 -9.65 17.13 -6.25
C CYS A 346 -11.05 17.63 -5.85
N ALA A 347 -11.46 17.35 -4.60
CA ALA A 347 -12.74 17.81 -4.05
C ALA A 347 -12.91 19.35 -4.03
N GLY A 348 -11.81 20.11 -4.15
CA GLY A 348 -11.86 21.57 -4.30
C GLY A 348 -12.02 22.05 -5.76
N CYS A 349 -11.89 21.16 -6.75
CA CYS A 349 -11.95 21.50 -8.18
C CYS A 349 -13.09 20.79 -8.91
N VAL A 350 -13.58 19.67 -8.39
CA VAL A 350 -14.69 18.90 -8.96
C VAL A 350 -15.65 18.45 -7.86
N GLU A 351 -16.94 18.54 -8.13
CA GLU A 351 -17.99 18.03 -7.25
C GLU A 351 -18.10 16.50 -7.38
N GLU A 352 -17.89 15.79 -6.27
CA GLU A 352 -17.69 14.33 -6.23
C GLU A 352 -18.86 13.52 -6.81
N MET A 353 -20.10 13.92 -6.53
CA MET A 353 -21.29 13.15 -6.95
C MET A 353 -21.70 13.40 -8.41
N SER A 354 -21.47 14.61 -8.91
CA SER A 354 -21.95 15.05 -10.22
C SER A 354 -20.85 15.05 -11.28
N GLY A 355 -19.58 15.02 -10.87
CA GLY A 355 -18.43 15.24 -11.74
C GLY A 355 -18.33 16.68 -12.26
N ARG A 356 -19.15 17.61 -11.74
CA ARG A 356 -19.19 18.98 -12.23
C ARG A 356 -17.91 19.72 -11.84
N ALA A 357 -17.26 20.35 -12.82
CA ALA A 357 -16.13 21.23 -12.58
C ALA A 357 -16.57 22.42 -11.69
N LEU A 358 -15.92 22.56 -10.54
CA LEU A 358 -16.02 23.69 -9.62
C LEU A 358 -14.92 24.73 -9.88
N LEU A 359 -13.81 24.30 -10.48
CA LEU A 359 -12.71 25.17 -10.86
C LEU A 359 -13.14 26.10 -12.00
N ASP A 360 -13.10 27.40 -11.78
CA ASP A 360 -13.21 28.39 -12.86
C ASP A 360 -11.86 28.47 -13.60
N PRO A 361 -11.78 28.13 -14.90
CA PRO A 361 -10.54 28.22 -15.67
C PRO A 361 -9.91 29.62 -15.68
N LYS A 362 -10.71 30.68 -15.52
CA LYS A 362 -10.23 32.08 -15.48
C LYS A 362 -9.54 32.42 -14.17
N SER A 363 -9.83 31.68 -13.09
CA SER A 363 -9.18 31.84 -11.80
C SER A 363 -7.75 31.29 -11.79
N VAL A 364 -7.42 30.39 -12.74
CA VAL A 364 -6.09 29.82 -12.88
C VAL A 364 -5.20 30.77 -13.67
N ARG A 365 -4.22 31.35 -12.96
CA ARG A 365 -3.28 32.32 -13.51
C ARG A 365 -2.53 31.77 -14.73
N PRO A 366 -2.22 32.60 -15.75
CA PRO A 366 -1.44 32.16 -16.90
C PRO A 366 -0.04 31.66 -16.54
N ASP A 367 0.59 32.24 -15.52
CA ASP A 367 1.92 31.90 -15.00
C ASP A 367 1.89 30.85 -13.88
N VAL A 368 0.79 30.10 -13.77
CA VAL A 368 0.70 29.01 -12.80
C VAL A 368 1.79 27.98 -13.06
N ALA A 369 2.50 27.58 -12.01
CA ALA A 369 3.59 26.63 -12.08
C ALA A 369 3.65 25.80 -10.79
N PRO A 370 4.14 24.55 -10.87
CA PRO A 370 4.46 23.77 -9.69
C PRO A 370 5.52 24.49 -8.85
N ARG A 371 5.37 24.47 -7.54
CA ARG A 371 6.44 24.73 -6.57
C ARG A 371 7.19 23.44 -6.29
N THR A 372 6.44 22.41 -5.91
CA THR A 372 6.96 21.07 -5.67
C THR A 372 6.09 20.01 -6.31
N ILE A 373 6.73 18.96 -6.80
CA ILE A 373 6.09 17.74 -7.29
C ILE A 373 6.61 16.59 -6.45
N THR A 374 5.71 15.83 -5.83
CA THR A 374 6.07 14.69 -4.98
C THR A 374 5.43 13.43 -5.50
N SER A 375 6.18 12.32 -5.55
CA SER A 375 5.61 11.02 -5.89
C SER A 375 4.56 10.60 -4.84
N VAL A 376 3.43 10.07 -5.30
CA VAL A 376 2.42 9.42 -4.48
C VAL A 376 2.36 7.95 -4.88
N GLY A 377 3.01 7.11 -4.08
CA GLY A 377 3.24 5.71 -4.44
C GLY A 377 3.96 5.60 -5.79
N ASN A 378 3.55 4.61 -6.59
CA ASN A 378 4.05 4.40 -7.96
C ASN A 378 3.02 4.81 -9.02
N TYR A 379 1.95 5.52 -8.64
CA TYR A 379 0.77 5.69 -9.48
C TYR A 379 0.40 7.14 -9.78
N ALA A 380 0.97 8.10 -9.05
CA ALA A 380 0.56 9.48 -9.14
C ALA A 380 1.66 10.44 -8.69
N ILE A 381 1.42 11.72 -8.98
CA ILE A 381 2.16 12.85 -8.44
C ILE A 381 1.21 13.78 -7.69
N ALA A 382 1.64 14.27 -6.54
CA ALA A 382 1.02 15.39 -5.84
C ALA A 382 1.75 16.67 -6.22
N ILE A 383 1.01 17.74 -6.49
CA ILE A 383 1.58 19.01 -6.94
C ILE A 383 1.13 20.14 -6.01
N ASP A 384 2.11 20.82 -5.44
CA ASP A 384 1.93 22.10 -4.75
C ASP A 384 2.16 23.22 -5.76
N TRP A 385 1.18 24.10 -5.93
CA TRP A 385 1.14 25.12 -6.97
C TRP A 385 1.45 26.52 -6.42
N ASN A 386 2.01 27.38 -7.27
CA ASN A 386 2.31 28.77 -6.90
C ASN A 386 1.05 29.66 -6.74
N ASP A 387 -0.12 29.18 -7.14
CA ASP A 387 -1.43 29.82 -6.93
C ASP A 387 -2.04 29.50 -5.54
N GLY A 388 -1.35 28.72 -4.72
CA GLY A 388 -1.78 28.31 -3.38
C GLY A 388 -2.59 27.00 -3.34
N HIS A 389 -2.83 26.35 -4.49
CA HIS A 389 -3.47 25.05 -4.54
C HIS A 389 -2.48 23.92 -4.21
N ASN A 390 -2.83 23.00 -3.30
CA ASN A 390 -1.89 21.94 -2.86
C ASN A 390 -2.55 20.58 -2.56
N THR A 391 -3.82 20.40 -2.93
CA THR A 391 -4.59 19.18 -2.67
C THR A 391 -4.72 18.27 -3.90
N GLY A 392 -4.23 18.71 -5.06
CA GLY A 392 -4.32 17.97 -6.31
C GLY A 392 -3.35 16.78 -6.37
N ILE A 393 -3.91 15.60 -6.63
CA ILE A 393 -3.17 14.40 -7.01
C ILE A 393 -3.52 14.11 -8.47
N CYS A 394 -2.50 13.97 -9.32
CA CYS A 394 -2.65 13.56 -10.70
C CYS A 394 -2.14 12.13 -10.86
N SER A 395 -3.03 11.19 -11.19
CA SER A 395 -2.60 9.83 -11.51
C SER A 395 -1.82 9.80 -12.81
N PHE A 396 -0.94 8.83 -12.95
CA PHE A 396 -0.20 8.61 -14.19
C PHE A 396 -1.11 8.25 -15.36
N GLU A 397 -2.23 7.58 -15.11
CA GLU A 397 -3.28 7.40 -16.12
C GLU A 397 -3.86 8.74 -16.60
N GLN A 398 -4.20 9.65 -15.67
CA GLN A 398 -4.68 10.99 -16.03
C GLN A 398 -3.61 11.79 -16.77
N LEU A 399 -2.36 11.73 -16.31
CA LEU A 399 -1.22 12.42 -16.93
C LEU A 399 -0.97 11.89 -18.35
N ARG A 400 -1.05 10.58 -18.54
CA ARG A 400 -0.95 9.95 -19.86
C ARG A 400 -2.09 10.39 -20.78
N ALA A 401 -3.33 10.32 -20.30
CA ALA A 401 -4.49 10.76 -21.07
C ALA A 401 -4.41 12.25 -21.44
N LEU A 402 -3.91 13.11 -20.55
CA LEU A 402 -3.65 14.53 -20.84
C LEU A 402 -2.60 14.71 -21.94
N GLY A 403 -1.48 13.98 -21.83
CA GLY A 403 -0.41 14.01 -22.83
C GLY A 403 -0.85 13.53 -24.20
N ASP A 404 -1.62 12.44 -24.25
CA ASP A 404 -2.17 11.90 -25.50
C ASP A 404 -3.16 12.88 -26.15
N ARG A 405 -3.99 13.58 -25.36
CA ARG A 405 -4.87 14.65 -25.87
C ARG A 405 -4.10 15.85 -26.39
N ALA A 406 -3.07 16.29 -25.67
CA ALA A 406 -2.22 17.40 -26.08
C ALA A 406 -1.49 17.08 -27.40
N ALA A 407 -0.96 15.87 -27.54
CA ALA A 407 -0.31 15.39 -28.76
C ALA A 407 -1.28 15.29 -29.95
N ALA A 408 -2.54 14.92 -29.70
CA ALA A 408 -3.60 14.86 -30.71
C ALA A 408 -4.13 16.25 -31.15
N GLY A 409 -3.68 17.34 -30.51
CA GLY A 409 -4.16 18.70 -30.81
C GLY A 409 -5.61 18.95 -30.40
N VAL A 410 -6.20 18.08 -29.58
CA VAL A 410 -7.56 18.23 -29.06
C VAL A 410 -7.51 19.06 -27.79
N VAL A 411 -7.29 20.37 -27.95
CA VAL A 411 -7.60 21.34 -26.91
C VAL A 411 -9.11 21.56 -26.99
N GLU A 412 -9.89 20.72 -26.31
CA GLU A 412 -11.25 21.14 -25.97
C GLU A 412 -11.10 22.33 -25.00
N HIS A 413 -11.38 23.52 -25.52
CA HIS A 413 -11.67 24.67 -24.69
C HIS A 413 -12.89 24.33 -23.82
N VAL A 414 -12.63 23.92 -22.58
CA VAL A 414 -13.63 23.86 -21.50
C VAL A 414 -13.85 25.27 -20.96
#